data_AF-A0A553PRC6-F1
#
_entry.id   AF-A0A553PRC6-F1
#
_cell.length_a   1.000
_cell.length_b   1.000
_cell.length_c   1.000
_cell.angle_alpha   90.00
_cell.angle_beta   90.00
_cell.angle_gamma   90.00
#
_symmetry.space_group_name_H-M   'P 1'
#
loop_
_entity.id
_entity.type
_entity.pdbx_description
1 polymer ?
#
loop_
_entity_poly.entity_id
_entity_poly.type
_entity_poly.pdbx_seq_one_letter_code
_entity_poly.pdbx_strand_id
1 'polypeptide(L)'
;MGQALVVCLETALVCNIWHQSTNQWTSLPPMTTRHQEGTLSLLEGQPIAIGGRHSSTVDHGVVEILNMQSNQWEQGPTLNPARRSHSTVVVNQSTVVVVGGYSEQSATLNSVMILHSEDMNWRLLPNYPQPVYAAVCGLVEVNVIVCFGGSTQTSDSYALNLSQLHAGWKRAPQYDFHTSLVYGVILRLRQNLFCTNQWTSLPPMTTRHQEGTLSLLEGQPIAIGGRHSSTVDHGVVEILNMQSNQWEQGTR
;
A
#
# COMPACT_ATOMS: atom_id res chain seq x y z
N MET A 1 -21.74 -1.08 7.43
CA MET A 1 -21.42 -1.62 6.10
C MET A 1 -20.16 -2.46 6.27
N GLY A 2 -20.12 -3.69 5.76
CA GLY A 2 -18.94 -4.55 5.92
C GLY A 2 -17.73 -3.96 5.20
N GLN A 3 -16.55 -4.08 5.80
CA GLN A 3 -15.31 -3.77 5.10
C GLN A 3 -15.01 -4.88 4.09
N ALA A 4 -14.38 -4.53 2.97
CA ALA A 4 -14.10 -5.43 1.88
C ALA A 4 -12.73 -5.12 1.30
N LEU A 5 -11.98 -6.17 0.95
CA LEU A 5 -10.57 -6.07 0.58
C LEU A 5 -10.43 -6.18 -0.93
N VAL A 6 -9.75 -5.22 -1.55
CA VAL A 6 -9.54 -5.22 -3.00
C VAL A 6 -8.10 -5.58 -3.34
N VAL A 7 -7.93 -6.55 -4.23
CA VAL A 7 -6.63 -7.06 -4.67
C VAL A 7 -6.61 -7.19 -6.19
N CYS A 8 -5.58 -6.66 -6.84
CA CYS A 8 -5.41 -6.78 -8.28
C CYS A 8 -4.57 -8.01 -8.65
N LEU A 9 -4.89 -8.64 -9.78
CA LEU A 9 -4.11 -9.75 -10.33
C LEU A 9 -2.74 -9.26 -10.82
N GLU A 10 -1.83 -10.17 -11.19
CA GLU A 10 -0.49 -9.85 -11.73
C GLU A 10 -0.54 -8.96 -12.98
N THR A 11 -1.67 -8.98 -13.70
CA THR A 11 -1.91 -8.05 -14.81
C THR A 11 -2.01 -6.59 -14.38
N ALA A 12 -2.40 -6.30 -13.13
CA ALA A 12 -2.82 -5.01 -12.62
C ALA A 12 -3.82 -4.28 -13.55
N LEU A 13 -4.79 -5.05 -14.06
CA LEU A 13 -5.87 -4.59 -14.94
C LEU A 13 -7.26 -5.00 -14.42
N VAL A 14 -7.34 -6.20 -13.82
CA VAL A 14 -8.53 -6.72 -13.14
C VAL A 14 -8.22 -6.86 -11.67
N CYS A 15 -9.16 -6.45 -10.82
CA CYS A 15 -9.06 -6.57 -9.37
C CYS A 15 -10.32 -7.26 -8.84
N ASN A 16 -10.19 -8.00 -7.75
CA ASN A 16 -11.28 -8.67 -7.08
C ASN A 16 -11.49 -8.04 -5.70
N ILE A 17 -12.74 -8.01 -5.25
CA ILE A 17 -13.16 -7.56 -3.92
C ILE A 17 -13.61 -8.79 -3.11
N TRP A 18 -13.03 -8.99 -1.92
CA TRP A 18 -13.41 -10.07 -1.00
C TRP A 18 -14.39 -9.56 0.04
N HIS A 19 -15.52 -10.25 0.16
CA HIS A 19 -16.61 -9.92 1.07
C HIS A 19 -16.57 -10.81 2.31
N GLN A 20 -16.13 -10.25 3.44
CA GLN A 20 -16.01 -10.94 4.73
C GLN A 20 -17.29 -11.68 5.17
N SER A 21 -18.46 -11.08 4.94
CA SER A 21 -19.77 -11.61 5.37
C SER A 21 -20.25 -12.85 4.59
N THR A 22 -19.71 -13.08 3.39
CA THR A 22 -20.01 -14.27 2.57
C THR A 22 -18.78 -15.15 2.34
N ASN A 23 -17.58 -14.67 2.72
CA ASN A 23 -16.29 -15.27 2.41
C ASN A 23 -16.15 -15.59 0.91
N GLN A 24 -16.47 -14.61 0.06
CA GLN A 24 -16.46 -14.75 -1.40
C GLN A 24 -15.75 -13.59 -2.09
N TRP A 25 -15.02 -13.92 -3.14
CA TRP A 25 -14.48 -12.98 -4.11
C TRP A 25 -15.55 -12.58 -5.14
N THR A 26 -15.58 -11.31 -5.52
CA THR A 26 -16.31 -10.78 -6.69
C THR A 26 -15.33 -10.00 -7.55
N SER A 27 -15.36 -10.18 -8.86
CA SER A 27 -14.51 -9.40 -9.77
C SER A 27 -15.08 -8.00 -9.98
N LEU A 28 -14.22 -6.99 -9.81
CA LEU A 28 -14.50 -5.60 -10.19
C LEU A 28 -14.39 -5.45 -11.72
N PRO A 29 -14.99 -4.40 -12.30
CA PRO A 29 -14.72 -4.02 -13.70
C PRO A 29 -13.21 -3.87 -13.95
N PRO A 30 -12.73 -4.13 -15.18
CA PRO A 30 -11.34 -3.83 -15.54
C PRO A 30 -11.09 -2.32 -15.54
N MET A 31 -9.89 -1.92 -15.11
CA MET A 31 -9.38 -0.56 -15.29
C MET A 31 -9.16 -0.24 -16.78
N THR A 32 -9.15 1.04 -17.13
CA THR A 32 -8.82 1.48 -18.49
C THR A 32 -7.31 1.39 -18.77
N THR A 33 -6.50 1.56 -17.73
CA THR A 33 -5.04 1.48 -17.74
C THR A 33 -4.56 0.25 -16.98
N ARG A 34 -3.36 -0.22 -17.35
CA ARG A 34 -2.66 -1.29 -16.64
C ARG A 34 -1.74 -0.66 -15.58
N HIS A 35 -2.03 -0.85 -14.31
CA HIS A 35 -1.29 -0.26 -13.18
C HIS A 35 -0.18 -1.18 -12.62
N GLN A 36 0.65 -1.81 -13.46
CA GLN A 36 1.68 -2.74 -12.95
C GLN A 36 2.75 -1.99 -12.15
N GLU A 37 3.12 -2.50 -10.96
CA GLU A 37 3.93 -1.76 -9.99
C GLU A 37 3.38 -0.36 -9.63
N GLY A 38 2.09 -0.10 -9.89
CA GLY A 38 1.33 0.97 -9.24
C GLY A 38 0.88 0.54 -7.85
N THR A 39 0.09 1.38 -7.19
CA THR A 39 -0.57 1.02 -5.93
C THR A 39 -2.09 0.97 -6.10
N LEU A 40 -2.72 0.19 -5.23
CA LEU A 40 -4.16 0.23 -4.99
C LEU A 40 -4.39 0.67 -3.54
N SER A 41 -5.41 1.50 -3.30
CA SER A 41 -5.80 1.99 -1.98
C SER A 41 -7.29 2.32 -1.95
N LEU A 42 -7.78 2.90 -0.85
CA LEU A 42 -9.14 3.43 -0.73
C LEU A 42 -9.11 4.95 -0.53
N LEU A 43 -9.97 5.68 -1.24
CA LEU A 43 -10.27 7.11 -1.06
C LEU A 43 -11.80 7.26 -1.05
N GLU A 44 -12.36 7.89 -0.01
CA GLU A 44 -13.81 7.88 0.31
C GLU A 44 -14.45 6.49 0.35
N GLY A 45 -13.65 5.44 0.63
CA GLY A 45 -14.07 4.04 0.57
C GLY A 45 -14.20 3.46 -0.85
N GLN A 46 -13.92 4.26 -1.89
CA GLN A 46 -13.81 3.80 -3.28
C GLN A 46 -12.38 3.31 -3.57
N PRO A 47 -12.20 2.20 -4.31
CA PRO A 47 -10.90 1.77 -4.80
C PRO A 47 -10.25 2.85 -5.68
N ILE A 48 -9.00 3.20 -5.37
CA ILE A 48 -8.16 4.12 -6.14
C ILE A 48 -6.87 3.41 -6.56
N ALA A 49 -6.60 3.39 -7.86
CA ALA A 49 -5.38 2.88 -8.47
C ALA A 49 -4.48 4.04 -8.90
N ILE A 50 -3.19 3.99 -8.57
CA ILE A 50 -2.28 5.13 -8.71
C ILE A 50 -0.99 4.68 -9.41
N GLY A 51 -0.64 5.37 -10.49
CA GLY A 51 0.63 5.20 -11.20
C GLY A 51 0.93 3.76 -11.63
N GLY A 52 2.21 3.42 -11.74
CA GLY A 52 2.69 2.14 -12.27
C GLY A 52 3.18 2.26 -13.71
N ARG A 53 3.21 1.12 -14.40
CA ARG A 53 3.62 0.98 -15.80
C ARG A 53 2.56 0.28 -16.64
N HIS A 54 2.34 0.79 -17.85
CA HIS A 54 1.43 0.21 -18.83
C HIS A 54 2.07 -0.98 -19.57
N SER A 55 3.39 -0.90 -19.76
CA SER A 55 4.23 -1.94 -20.37
C SER A 55 5.59 -1.96 -19.66
N SER A 56 6.51 -2.84 -20.07
CA SER A 56 7.87 -2.92 -19.52
C SER A 56 8.76 -1.68 -19.73
N THR A 57 8.29 -0.68 -20.48
CA THR A 57 9.07 0.53 -20.86
C THR A 57 8.22 1.81 -20.89
N VAL A 58 7.10 1.85 -20.15
CA VAL A 58 6.20 3.02 -20.10
C VAL A 58 5.62 3.16 -18.69
N ASP A 59 6.34 3.90 -17.83
CA ASP A 59 5.78 4.46 -16.59
C ASP A 59 4.66 5.47 -16.88
N HIS A 60 3.64 5.55 -16.01
CA HIS A 60 2.59 6.57 -16.09
C HIS A 60 2.25 7.23 -14.75
N GLY A 61 1.58 8.38 -14.85
CA GLY A 61 0.99 9.11 -13.74
C GLY A 61 -0.52 8.93 -13.60
N VAL A 62 -1.15 8.10 -14.44
CA VAL A 62 -2.61 7.90 -14.44
C VAL A 62 -3.09 7.47 -13.06
N VAL A 63 -4.24 8.00 -12.66
CA VAL A 63 -5.00 7.62 -11.47
C VAL A 63 -6.40 7.24 -11.92
N GLU A 64 -6.91 6.11 -11.43
CA GLU A 64 -8.28 5.66 -11.71
C GLU A 64 -9.01 5.38 -10.39
N ILE A 65 -10.28 5.75 -10.30
CA ILE A 65 -11.12 5.55 -9.11
C ILE A 65 -12.38 4.78 -9.53
N LEU A 66 -12.69 3.70 -8.82
CA LEU A 66 -13.90 2.93 -9.10
C LEU A 66 -15.13 3.59 -8.48
N ASN A 67 -15.96 4.18 -9.35
CA ASN A 67 -17.29 4.61 -8.96
C ASN A 67 -18.19 3.39 -8.75
N MET A 68 -18.44 3.07 -7.48
CA MET A 68 -19.25 1.92 -7.05
C MET A 68 -20.74 2.01 -7.44
N GLN A 69 -21.22 3.15 -7.95
CA GLN A 69 -22.62 3.31 -8.42
C GLN A 69 -22.75 3.00 -9.92
N SER A 70 -21.82 3.49 -10.74
CA SER A 70 -21.76 3.17 -12.18
C SER A 70 -21.12 1.81 -12.45
N ASN A 71 -20.36 1.28 -11.48
CA ASN A 71 -19.48 0.13 -11.61
C ASN A 71 -18.48 0.30 -12.77
N GLN A 72 -17.85 1.49 -12.82
CA GLN A 72 -16.85 1.86 -13.83
C GLN A 72 -15.68 2.61 -13.17
N TRP A 73 -14.49 2.45 -13.73
CA TRP A 73 -13.31 3.22 -13.36
C TRP A 73 -13.34 4.59 -14.05
N GLU A 74 -13.20 5.65 -13.27
CA GLU A 74 -13.22 7.04 -13.70
C GLU A 74 -11.83 7.66 -13.52
N GLN A 75 -11.41 8.53 -14.44
CA GLN A 75 -10.08 9.16 -14.41
C GLN A 75 -9.97 10.16 -13.25
N GLY A 76 -9.03 9.90 -12.35
CA GLY A 76 -8.62 10.81 -11.28
C GLY A 76 -7.52 11.78 -11.71
N PRO A 77 -6.99 12.59 -10.77
CA PRO A 77 -5.94 13.56 -11.06
C PRO A 77 -4.60 12.88 -11.36
N THR A 78 -3.98 13.21 -12.49
CA THR A 78 -2.69 12.64 -12.90
C THR A 78 -1.55 12.99 -11.93
N LEU A 79 -0.96 11.96 -11.33
CA LEU A 79 0.21 12.06 -10.46
C LEU A 79 1.47 12.30 -11.29
N ASN A 80 2.04 13.51 -11.20
CA ASN A 80 3.26 13.87 -11.90
C ASN A 80 4.46 14.05 -10.93
N PRO A 81 5.70 13.67 -11.32
CA PRO A 81 6.02 12.83 -12.48
C PRO A 81 5.46 11.41 -12.35
N ALA A 82 5.26 10.79 -13.52
CA ALA A 82 4.90 9.38 -13.70
C ALA A 82 5.85 8.46 -12.93
N ARG A 83 5.31 7.42 -12.27
CA ARG A 83 6.11 6.59 -11.35
C ARG A 83 5.55 5.19 -11.09
N ARG A 84 6.44 4.20 -11.01
CA ARG A 84 6.19 2.83 -10.53
C ARG A 84 6.92 2.53 -9.22
N SER A 85 6.63 1.40 -8.59
CA SER A 85 7.26 0.92 -7.35
C SER A 85 7.32 1.99 -6.24
N HIS A 86 6.27 2.80 -6.11
CA HIS A 86 6.10 3.83 -5.08
C HIS A 86 5.26 3.31 -3.92
N SER A 87 5.40 3.90 -2.73
CA SER A 87 4.60 3.52 -1.57
C SER A 87 3.37 4.43 -1.46
N THR A 88 2.20 3.91 -1.08
CA THR A 88 0.99 4.72 -0.81
C THR A 88 0.49 4.48 0.60
N VAL A 89 0.09 5.56 1.27
CA VAL A 89 -0.35 5.57 2.67
C VAL A 89 -1.70 6.27 2.77
N VAL A 90 -2.73 5.53 3.18
CA VAL A 90 -4.05 6.07 3.51
C VAL A 90 -3.99 6.72 4.90
N VAL A 91 -4.05 8.06 4.94
CA VAL A 91 -3.96 8.82 6.20
C VAL A 91 -5.30 8.78 6.94
N ASN A 92 -6.38 9.04 6.21
CA ASN A 92 -7.77 9.02 6.65
C ASN A 92 -8.67 8.68 5.45
N GLN A 93 -10.00 8.78 5.57
CA GLN A 93 -10.93 8.45 4.48
C GLN A 93 -10.76 9.36 3.25
N SER A 94 -10.40 10.63 3.46
CA SER A 94 -10.33 11.68 2.42
C SER A 94 -8.92 11.99 1.92
N THR A 95 -7.89 11.26 2.37
CA THR A 95 -6.49 11.67 2.18
C THR A 95 -5.54 10.49 1.99
N VAL A 96 -4.82 10.49 0.87
CA VAL A 96 -3.73 9.54 0.57
C VAL A 96 -2.41 10.27 0.31
N VAL A 97 -1.30 9.64 0.68
CA VAL A 97 0.07 10.14 0.44
C VAL A 97 0.89 9.11 -0.31
N VAL A 98 1.55 9.54 -1.39
CA VAL A 98 2.50 8.76 -2.18
C VAL A 98 3.93 9.16 -1.82
N VAL A 99 4.80 8.18 -1.58
CA VAL A 99 6.22 8.36 -1.24
C VAL A 99 7.11 7.74 -2.31
N GLY A 100 8.04 8.53 -2.85
CA GLY A 100 9.12 8.04 -3.71
C GLY A 100 8.63 7.40 -5.01
N GLY A 101 9.22 6.27 -5.37
CA GLY A 101 9.00 5.55 -6.63
C GLY A 101 10.19 5.63 -7.58
N TYR A 102 10.12 4.86 -8.66
CA TYR A 102 11.01 4.97 -9.81
C TYR A 102 10.26 5.63 -10.97
N SER A 103 10.95 6.48 -11.73
CA SER A 103 10.46 7.09 -12.95
C SER A 103 11.51 6.95 -14.06
N GLU A 104 11.16 6.35 -15.19
CA GLU A 104 12.04 6.25 -16.37
C GLU A 104 12.59 7.60 -16.85
N GLN A 105 11.88 8.71 -16.59
CA GLN A 105 12.27 10.06 -16.99
C GLN A 105 13.14 10.80 -15.95
N SER A 106 13.18 10.35 -14.70
CA SER A 106 13.80 11.08 -13.57
C SER A 106 14.60 10.18 -12.61
N ALA A 107 14.81 8.92 -12.99
CA ALA A 107 15.33 7.85 -12.14
C ALA A 107 14.52 7.68 -10.84
N THR A 108 15.17 7.25 -9.76
CA THR A 108 14.52 7.10 -8.46
C THR A 108 14.12 8.45 -7.87
N LEU A 109 12.88 8.56 -7.42
CA LEU A 109 12.30 9.76 -6.83
C LEU A 109 12.46 9.77 -5.31
N ASN A 110 12.57 10.96 -4.74
CA ASN A 110 12.32 11.21 -3.31
C ASN A 110 11.11 12.13 -3.06
N SER A 111 10.36 12.50 -4.11
CA SER A 111 9.19 13.37 -3.98
C SER A 111 8.06 12.68 -3.23
N VAL A 112 7.41 13.43 -2.35
CA VAL A 112 6.26 12.99 -1.56
C VAL A 112 5.06 13.82 -1.97
N MET A 113 3.96 13.17 -2.36
CA MET A 113 2.78 13.80 -2.92
C MET A 113 1.55 13.47 -2.06
N ILE A 114 0.74 14.46 -1.69
CA ILE A 114 -0.53 14.27 -0.99
C ILE A 114 -1.70 14.59 -1.92
N LEU A 115 -2.77 13.79 -1.82
CA LEU A 115 -4.05 14.01 -2.49
C LEU A 115 -5.16 14.07 -1.43
N HIS A 116 -6.03 15.07 -1.55
CA HIS A 116 -7.26 15.18 -0.80
C HIS A 116 -8.47 14.99 -1.74
N SER A 117 -9.50 14.29 -1.30
CA SER A 117 -10.73 14.06 -2.07
C SER A 117 -11.57 15.33 -2.30
N GLU A 118 -11.47 16.32 -1.40
CA GLU A 118 -12.26 17.56 -1.44
C GLU A 118 -11.99 18.41 -2.69
N ASP A 119 -10.74 18.47 -3.14
CA ASP A 119 -10.31 19.26 -4.30
C ASP A 119 -9.66 18.45 -5.42
N MET A 120 -9.42 17.15 -5.18
CA MET A 120 -8.79 16.24 -6.13
C MET A 120 -7.48 16.77 -6.74
N ASN A 121 -6.67 17.48 -5.95
CA ASN A 121 -5.39 18.05 -6.41
C ASN A 121 -4.17 17.52 -5.64
N TRP A 122 -3.21 16.98 -6.39
CA TRP A 122 -1.90 16.57 -5.90
C TRP A 122 -1.06 17.77 -5.44
N ARG A 123 -0.51 17.70 -4.23
CA ARG A 123 0.40 18.71 -3.66
C ARG A 123 1.71 18.07 -3.19
N LEU A 124 2.79 18.84 -3.23
CA LEU A 124 4.08 18.43 -2.65
C LEU A 124 4.04 18.50 -1.12
N LEU A 125 4.51 17.43 -0.48
CA LEU A 125 4.95 17.41 0.91
C LEU A 125 6.50 17.51 0.95
N PRO A 126 7.13 17.67 2.14
CA PRO A 126 8.58 17.57 2.26
C PRO A 126 9.10 16.27 1.64
N ASN A 127 10.11 16.38 0.76
CA ASN A 127 10.72 15.23 0.10
C ASN A 127 11.35 14.26 1.12
N TYR A 128 11.29 12.96 0.82
CA TYR A 128 11.97 11.92 1.57
C TYR A 128 13.50 12.20 1.57
N PRO A 129 14.27 11.88 2.63
CA PRO A 129 15.66 12.32 2.74
C PRO A 129 16.62 11.77 1.67
N GLN A 130 16.22 10.70 0.98
CA GLN A 130 16.99 10.01 -0.06
C GLN A 130 16.05 9.49 -1.15
N PRO A 131 16.50 9.27 -2.40
CA PRO A 131 15.70 8.60 -3.41
C PRO A 131 15.35 7.16 -3.00
N VAL A 132 14.08 6.76 -3.09
CA VAL A 132 13.66 5.38 -2.79
C VAL A 132 12.53 4.88 -3.69
N TYR A 133 12.64 3.63 -4.14
CA TYR A 133 11.53 2.83 -4.65
C TYR A 133 11.41 1.52 -3.86
N ALA A 134 10.26 0.87 -3.91
CA ALA A 134 9.89 -0.33 -3.15
C ALA A 134 10.07 -0.21 -1.62
N ALA A 135 9.98 1.01 -1.07
CA ALA A 135 9.94 1.21 0.38
C ALA A 135 8.66 0.65 0.99
N VAL A 136 8.76 0.15 2.22
CA VAL A 136 7.59 -0.04 3.08
C VAL A 136 7.29 1.29 3.74
N CYS A 137 6.04 1.75 3.63
CA CYS A 137 5.54 2.93 4.34
C CYS A 137 4.18 2.64 4.97
N GLY A 138 3.79 3.43 5.96
CA GLY A 138 2.43 3.44 6.51
C GLY A 138 2.24 4.47 7.61
N LEU A 139 1.00 4.57 8.11
CA LEU A 139 0.64 5.59 9.09
C LEU A 139 0.74 5.06 10.52
N VAL A 140 1.58 5.71 11.30
CA VAL A 140 1.73 5.60 12.73
C VAL A 140 0.86 6.64 13.45
N GLU A 141 0.28 6.23 14.58
CA GLU A 141 -0.67 7.03 15.38
C GLU A 141 -1.86 7.55 14.53
N VAL A 142 -1.92 8.87 14.32
CA VAL A 142 -2.99 9.58 13.59
C VAL A 142 -2.45 10.41 12.42
N ASN A 143 -1.20 10.84 12.48
CA ASN A 143 -0.61 11.85 11.59
C ASN A 143 0.88 11.65 11.29
N VAL A 144 1.51 10.54 11.69
CA VAL A 144 2.94 10.28 11.42
C VAL A 144 3.06 9.23 10.32
N ILE A 145 3.65 9.56 9.18
CA ILE A 145 4.03 8.56 8.17
C ILE A 145 5.43 8.06 8.51
N VAL A 146 5.60 6.74 8.62
CA VAL A 146 6.91 6.10 8.75
C VAL A 146 7.20 5.32 7.48
N CYS A 147 8.46 5.36 7.02
CA CYS A 147 8.97 4.54 5.92
C CYS A 147 10.33 3.93 6.26
N PHE A 148 10.63 2.75 5.71
CA PHE A 148 11.92 2.07 5.83
C PHE A 148 12.22 1.16 4.63
N GLY A 149 13.50 0.79 4.47
CA GLY A 149 13.97 -0.15 3.45
C GLY A 149 13.82 0.35 2.01
N GLY A 150 13.45 -0.57 1.11
CA GLY A 150 13.41 -0.33 -0.33
C GLY A 150 14.80 -0.29 -0.97
N SER A 151 14.93 0.43 -2.09
CA SER A 151 16.13 0.48 -2.94
C SER A 151 17.39 1.05 -2.27
N THR A 152 17.29 1.60 -1.07
CA THR A 152 18.42 2.21 -0.32
C THR A 152 19.38 1.16 0.24
N GLN A 153 18.92 -0.09 0.43
CA GLN A 153 19.65 -1.16 1.14
C GLN A 153 20.03 -0.85 2.60
N THR A 154 19.46 0.23 3.18
CA THR A 154 19.64 0.62 4.59
C THR A 154 18.56 0.01 5.48
N SER A 155 18.91 -0.31 6.74
CA SER A 155 17.92 -0.59 7.80
C SER A 155 17.16 0.66 8.28
N ASP A 156 17.65 1.85 7.91
CA ASP A 156 17.21 3.15 8.39
C ASP A 156 15.74 3.46 8.09
N SER A 157 15.04 3.84 9.15
CA SER A 157 13.67 4.32 9.15
C SER A 157 13.59 5.84 9.28
N TYR A 158 12.61 6.44 8.61
CA TYR A 158 12.35 7.89 8.67
C TYR A 158 10.86 8.16 8.86
N ALA A 159 10.55 9.24 9.58
CA ALA A 159 9.19 9.66 9.91
C ALA A 159 8.90 11.10 9.47
N LEU A 160 7.70 11.34 8.93
CA LEU A 160 7.13 12.65 8.62
C LEU A 160 5.88 12.86 9.47
N ASN A 161 5.87 13.89 10.32
CA ASN A 161 4.68 14.31 11.05
C ASN A 161 3.88 15.31 10.19
N LEU A 162 2.67 14.91 9.76
CA LEU A 162 1.80 15.70 8.89
C LEU A 162 1.26 16.97 9.55
N SER A 163 1.29 17.08 10.88
CA SER A 163 0.99 18.31 11.62
C SER A 163 2.23 19.21 11.84
N GLN A 164 3.42 18.76 11.42
CA GLN A 164 4.69 19.49 11.56
C GLN A 164 5.53 19.45 10.27
N LEU A 165 4.90 19.61 9.09
CA LEU A 165 5.57 19.54 7.79
C LEU A 165 6.81 20.44 7.67
N HIS A 166 6.83 21.60 8.35
CA HIS A 166 7.99 22.50 8.41
C HIS A 166 9.25 21.86 9.01
N ALA A 167 9.10 20.80 9.81
CA ALA A 167 10.20 20.08 10.44
C ALA A 167 10.74 18.92 9.57
N GLY A 168 10.12 18.68 8.40
CA GLY A 168 10.53 17.69 7.41
C GLY A 168 10.46 16.24 7.89
N TRP A 169 11.12 15.36 7.13
CA TRP A 169 11.38 13.98 7.55
C TRP A 169 12.53 13.94 8.55
N LYS A 170 12.40 13.11 9.58
CA LYS A 170 13.44 12.87 10.58
C LYS A 170 13.78 11.38 10.61
N ARG A 171 15.05 11.04 10.83
CA ARG A 171 15.46 9.68 11.19
C ARG A 171 14.65 9.25 12.41
N ALA A 172 14.10 8.04 12.42
CA ALA A 172 13.15 7.58 13.44
C ALA A 172 13.61 6.27 14.09
N PRO A 173 14.86 6.21 14.60
CA PRO A 173 15.78 4.31 14.94
C PRO A 173 15.04 3.46 15.99
N GLN A 174 13.80 3.83 16.30
CA GLN A 174 12.84 2.94 16.96
C GLN A 174 12.07 2.07 15.95
N TYR A 175 12.04 2.45 14.67
CA TYR A 175 11.40 1.70 13.58
C TYR A 175 12.40 1.08 12.58
N ASP A 176 13.69 1.03 12.91
CA ASP A 176 14.68 0.35 12.06
C ASP A 176 14.46 -1.16 12.08
N PHE A 177 14.74 -1.81 10.95
CA PHE A 177 14.57 -3.25 10.78
C PHE A 177 15.92 -3.95 10.53
N HIS A 178 16.30 -4.87 11.41
CA HIS A 178 17.57 -5.60 11.31
C HIS A 178 17.50 -6.87 10.44
N THR A 179 16.30 -7.35 10.11
CA THR A 179 16.09 -8.53 9.24
C THR A 179 15.50 -8.11 7.90
N SER A 180 16.33 -8.12 6.87
CA SER A 180 15.91 -7.90 5.48
C SER A 180 15.09 -9.09 4.96
N LEU A 181 13.75 -8.98 5.03
CA LEU A 181 12.75 -9.66 4.17
C LEU A 181 11.31 -9.38 4.63
N VAL A 182 10.85 -8.13 4.52
CA VAL A 182 9.40 -7.80 4.57
C VAL A 182 9.05 -6.85 3.43
N TYR A 183 8.41 -7.38 2.39
CA TYR A 183 7.62 -6.60 1.44
C TYR A 183 6.17 -6.65 1.94
N GLY A 184 5.73 -5.65 2.71
CA GLY A 184 4.41 -5.65 3.34
C GLY A 184 4.13 -4.37 4.14
N VAL A 185 2.86 -3.96 4.22
CA VAL A 185 2.42 -2.65 4.73
C VAL A 185 2.51 -2.54 6.26
N ILE A 186 2.79 -1.34 6.79
CA ILE A 186 2.78 -1.07 8.24
C ILE A 186 1.33 -1.11 8.78
N LEU A 187 1.10 -1.94 9.81
CA LEU A 187 -0.21 -2.19 10.39
C LEU A 187 -0.61 -1.10 11.42
N ARG A 188 -1.73 -0.42 11.15
CA ARG A 188 -2.37 0.60 12.01
C ARG A 188 -3.64 0.07 12.69
N LEU A 189 -3.58 -0.44 13.93
CA LEU A 189 -4.82 -0.54 14.72
C LEU A 189 -5.19 0.83 15.30
N ARG A 190 -6.48 1.04 15.57
CA ARG A 190 -6.91 2.19 16.38
C ARG A 190 -6.37 2.00 17.81
N GLN A 191 -5.72 3.05 18.34
CA GLN A 191 -5.07 3.10 19.66
C GLN A 191 -3.87 2.17 19.90
N ASN A 192 -3.57 1.21 19.01
CA ASN A 192 -2.33 0.43 19.06
C ASN A 192 -1.66 0.41 17.68
N LEU A 193 -0.44 0.94 17.59
CA LEU A 193 0.49 0.35 16.62
C LEU A 193 0.96 -0.98 17.18
N PHE A 194 1.43 -1.91 16.34
CA PHE A 194 2.30 -3.00 16.79
C PHE A 194 3.74 -2.51 17.10
N CYS A 195 3.84 -1.37 17.80
CA CYS A 195 4.99 -1.01 18.61
C CYS A 195 4.55 -0.89 20.08
N THR A 196 4.44 -2.04 20.73
CA THR A 196 5.11 -2.19 22.03
C THR A 196 6.55 -1.69 21.91
N ASN A 197 7.19 -1.27 23.00
CA ASN A 197 8.59 -0.79 22.98
C ASN A 197 9.65 -1.88 22.64
N GLN A 198 9.20 -3.00 22.06
CA GLN A 198 9.97 -4.08 21.47
C GLN A 198 9.22 -4.53 20.21
N TRP A 199 9.92 -4.67 19.08
CA TRP A 199 9.41 -5.35 17.89
C TRP A 199 9.04 -6.79 18.25
N THR A 200 7.77 -7.16 18.11
CA THR A 200 7.33 -8.55 18.23
C THR A 200 7.13 -9.11 16.82
N SER A 201 7.86 -10.16 16.47
CA SER A 201 7.60 -10.91 15.24
C SER A 201 6.21 -11.52 15.31
N LEU A 202 5.36 -11.26 14.31
CA LEU A 202 4.17 -12.07 14.10
C LEU A 202 4.58 -13.55 13.93
N PRO A 203 3.71 -14.52 14.28
CA PRO A 203 3.94 -15.91 13.93
C PRO A 203 4.17 -16.04 12.42
N PRO A 204 4.95 -17.05 11.96
CA PRO A 204 5.11 -17.28 10.53
C PRO A 204 3.75 -17.59 9.89
N MET A 205 3.48 -16.96 8.74
CA MET A 205 2.35 -17.32 7.87
C MET A 205 2.45 -18.79 7.44
N THR A 206 1.32 -19.45 7.22
CA THR A 206 1.30 -20.86 6.79
C THR A 206 1.84 -21.02 5.37
N THR A 207 1.72 -19.98 4.54
CA THR A 207 2.20 -19.89 3.16
C THR A 207 3.29 -18.83 3.01
N ARG A 208 4.23 -19.05 2.07
CA ARG A 208 5.19 -18.00 1.67
C ARG A 208 4.58 -17.08 0.61
N HIS A 209 4.15 -15.90 1.04
CA HIS A 209 3.68 -14.83 0.16
C HIS A 209 4.86 -13.97 -0.36
N GLN A 210 5.43 -14.30 -1.53
CA GLN A 210 6.34 -13.36 -2.24
C GLN A 210 5.51 -12.44 -3.14
N GLU A 211 5.76 -11.12 -3.16
CA GLU A 211 4.93 -10.13 -3.87
C GLU A 211 3.44 -10.11 -3.43
N GLY A 212 3.11 -10.69 -2.27
CA GLY A 212 1.77 -10.65 -1.69
C GLY A 212 1.47 -9.32 -0.99
N THR A 213 0.18 -9.03 -0.81
CA THR A 213 -0.28 -7.82 -0.12
C THR A 213 -0.61 -8.15 1.34
N LEU A 214 0.03 -7.46 2.28
CA LEU A 214 -0.38 -7.42 3.68
C LEU A 214 -1.26 -6.17 3.91
N SER A 215 -2.40 -6.34 4.59
CA SER A 215 -3.37 -5.27 4.87
C SER A 215 -4.02 -5.46 6.26
N LEU A 216 -5.01 -4.62 6.57
CA LEU A 216 -5.86 -4.73 7.75
C LEU A 216 -7.34 -4.79 7.36
N LEU A 217 -8.08 -5.66 8.04
CA LEU A 217 -9.54 -5.77 7.98
C LEU A 217 -10.09 -5.69 9.41
N GLU A 218 -10.91 -4.69 9.71
CA GLU A 218 -11.48 -4.46 11.05
C GLU A 218 -10.44 -4.36 12.20
N GLY A 219 -9.15 -4.23 11.86
CA GLY A 219 -8.00 -4.23 12.78
C GLY A 219 -7.23 -5.57 12.85
N GLN A 220 -7.70 -6.63 12.19
CA GLN A 220 -6.98 -7.90 12.05
C GLN A 220 -6.00 -7.86 10.87
N PRO A 221 -4.74 -8.29 11.02
CA PRO A 221 -3.80 -8.44 9.91
C PRO A 221 -4.27 -9.52 8.93
N ILE A 222 -4.22 -9.20 7.64
CA ILE A 222 -4.59 -10.12 6.55
C ILE A 222 -3.56 -10.08 5.43
N ALA A 223 -3.00 -11.25 5.09
CA ALA A 223 -2.07 -11.44 3.98
C ALA A 223 -2.82 -12.07 2.79
N ILE A 224 -2.57 -11.60 1.57
CA ILE A 224 -3.28 -12.05 0.38
C ILE A 224 -2.35 -12.22 -0.82
N GLY A 225 -2.42 -13.41 -1.43
CA GLY A 225 -1.82 -13.74 -2.73
C GLY A 225 -0.30 -13.69 -2.78
N GLY A 226 0.24 -13.84 -3.98
CA GLY A 226 1.68 -13.77 -4.26
C GLY A 226 2.21 -14.98 -5.04
N ARG A 227 3.51 -14.98 -5.29
CA ARG A 227 4.23 -16.10 -5.91
C ARG A 227 4.63 -17.13 -4.86
N HIS A 228 4.30 -18.38 -5.13
CA HIS A 228 4.80 -19.55 -4.41
C HIS A 228 5.45 -20.51 -5.42
N SER A 229 6.78 -20.64 -5.37
CA SER A 229 7.58 -21.61 -6.15
C SER A 229 7.10 -21.87 -7.59
N SER A 230 7.28 -20.88 -8.48
CA SER A 230 6.87 -20.87 -9.90
C SER A 230 5.36 -20.89 -10.21
N THR A 231 4.48 -21.02 -9.22
CA THR A 231 3.03 -20.78 -9.36
C THR A 231 2.62 -19.45 -8.70
N VAL A 232 1.67 -18.74 -9.31
CA VAL A 232 1.08 -17.53 -8.72
C VAL A 232 -0.25 -17.92 -8.08
N ASP A 233 -0.32 -17.94 -6.75
CA ASP A 233 -1.50 -18.42 -6.02
C ASP A 233 -2.40 -17.22 -5.68
N HIS A 234 -3.20 -16.80 -6.66
CA HIS A 234 -4.01 -15.59 -6.61
C HIS A 234 -5.14 -15.60 -5.56
N GLY A 235 -5.46 -16.76 -4.96
CA GLY A 235 -6.62 -16.93 -4.07
C GLY A 235 -6.30 -17.14 -2.59
N VAL A 236 -5.04 -17.30 -2.18
CA VAL A 236 -4.72 -17.56 -0.76
C VAL A 236 -4.87 -16.28 0.05
N VAL A 237 -5.81 -16.31 0.97
CA VAL A 237 -6.01 -15.33 2.05
C VAL A 237 -5.56 -15.96 3.36
N GLU A 238 -4.77 -15.28 4.17
CA GLU A 238 -4.47 -15.67 5.54
C GLU A 238 -4.82 -14.54 6.50
N ILE A 239 -5.64 -14.81 7.52
CA ILE A 239 -6.01 -13.86 8.57
C ILE A 239 -5.27 -14.23 9.85
N LEU A 240 -4.62 -13.27 10.50
CA LEU A 240 -4.03 -13.48 11.82
C LEU A 240 -5.14 -13.43 12.89
N ASN A 241 -5.46 -14.58 13.47
CA ASN A 241 -6.31 -14.63 14.65
C ASN A 241 -5.53 -14.08 15.86
N MET A 242 -5.89 -12.87 16.26
CA MET A 242 -5.28 -12.11 17.35
C MET A 242 -5.46 -12.73 18.75
N GLN A 243 -6.36 -13.71 18.91
CA GLN A 243 -6.57 -14.40 20.20
C GLN A 243 -5.75 -15.69 20.32
N SER A 244 -5.63 -16.46 19.24
CA SER A 244 -4.79 -17.67 19.19
C SER A 244 -3.33 -17.37 18.85
N ASN A 245 -3.06 -16.18 18.29
CA ASN A 245 -1.78 -15.80 17.68
C ASN A 245 -1.32 -16.83 16.63
N GLN A 246 -2.21 -17.20 15.73
CA GLN A 246 -1.99 -18.10 14.60
C GLN A 246 -2.58 -17.50 13.32
N TRP A 247 -2.01 -17.84 12.16
CA TRP A 247 -2.59 -17.52 10.86
C TRP A 247 -3.59 -18.61 10.46
N GLU A 248 -4.77 -18.19 10.02
CA GLU A 248 -5.86 -19.05 9.58
C GLU A 248 -6.14 -18.79 8.10
N GLN A 249 -6.16 -19.84 7.28
CA GLN A 249 -6.44 -19.70 5.84
C GLN A 249 -7.91 -19.39 5.59
N GLY A 250 -8.17 -18.24 4.97
CA GLY A 250 -9.42 -17.97 4.25
C GLY A 250 -9.50 -18.83 2.98
N THR A 251 -10.71 -19.04 2.47
CA THR A 251 -10.90 -19.91 1.31
C THR A 251 -10.49 -19.23 0.00
N ARG A 252 -9.98 -20.04 -0.93
CA ARG A 252 -9.77 -19.69 -2.34
C ARG A 252 -11.09 -19.30 -3.04
#